data_AF-R1B552-F1
#
_entry.id   AF-R1B552-F1
#
_cell.length_a   1.000
_cell.length_b   1.000
_cell.length_c   1.000
_cell.angle_alpha   90.00
_cell.angle_beta   90.00
_cell.angle_gamma   90.00
#
_symmetry.space_group_name_H-M   'P 1'
#
loop_
_entity.id
_entity.type
_entity.pdbx_description
1 polymer ?
#
loop_
_entity_poly.entity_id
_entity_poly.type
_entity_poly.pdbx_seq_one_letter_code
_entity_poly.pdbx_strand_id
1 'polypeptide(L)'
;MTLRSTTSLPKNVRPARASSGREASRDADASSLAVVGAGGAIEEADAVDTCTLCQQRHTLRYECEQCRRFQRIPHPMYRYQPTPQQFGDVSRVHPEDVLAVPADDAPEGWGMREAWFDAVREQRRREGRATMAGRERPEFSARHAGRELRLLLIAAAFLAAAAFDLSTLPPWARWAGLAVAGVYSWRRVYVANGRVLNPPA
;
A
#
# COMPACT_ATOMS: atom_id res chain seq x y z
N MET A 1 -3.07 41.26 -37.84
CA MET A 1 -3.56 40.21 -38.75
C MET A 1 -4.26 39.15 -37.91
N THR A 2 -5.57 39.27 -37.86
CA THR A 2 -6.55 38.38 -37.23
C THR A 2 -6.81 37.17 -38.10
N LEU A 3 -6.73 35.95 -37.57
CA LEU A 3 -7.63 34.85 -37.97
C LEU A 3 -7.87 33.90 -36.79
N ARG A 4 -9.13 33.89 -36.33
CA ARG A 4 -9.75 32.91 -35.46
C ARG A 4 -10.15 31.70 -36.32
N SER A 5 -9.96 30.49 -35.82
CA SER A 5 -10.61 29.29 -36.35
C SER A 5 -11.32 28.55 -35.22
N THR A 6 -12.61 28.85 -35.08
CA THR A 6 -13.56 28.09 -34.27
C THR A 6 -14.20 27.04 -35.15
N THR A 7 -13.86 25.77 -34.96
CA THR A 7 -14.52 24.65 -35.64
C THR A 7 -15.67 24.16 -34.77
N SER A 8 -16.88 24.54 -35.14
CA SER A 8 -18.14 24.07 -34.54
C SER A 8 -18.48 22.67 -35.08
N LEU A 9 -18.67 21.69 -34.20
CA LEU A 9 -19.24 20.38 -34.55
C LEU A 9 -20.79 20.42 -34.57
N PRO A 10 -21.45 19.66 -35.47
CA PRO A 10 -22.89 19.71 -35.65
C PRO A 10 -23.69 18.99 -34.55
N LYS A 11 -24.83 19.60 -34.20
CA LYS A 11 -25.92 19.04 -33.39
C LYS A 11 -26.51 17.80 -34.08
N ASN A 12 -26.42 16.65 -33.41
CA ASN A 12 -27.06 15.42 -33.84
C ASN A 12 -28.55 15.46 -33.45
N VAL A 13 -29.43 15.70 -34.42
CA VAL A 13 -30.89 15.67 -34.27
C VAL A 13 -31.35 14.22 -34.33
N ARG A 14 -31.88 13.69 -33.21
CA ARG A 14 -32.53 12.36 -33.20
C ARG A 14 -33.91 12.46 -33.89
N PRO A 15 -34.27 11.52 -34.78
CA PRO A 15 -35.64 11.44 -35.28
C PRO A 15 -36.59 10.88 -34.21
N ALA A 16 -37.75 11.51 -34.07
CA ALA A 16 -38.88 11.02 -33.31
C ALA A 16 -39.37 9.70 -33.90
N ARG A 17 -39.41 8.63 -33.09
CA ARG A 17 -40.00 7.35 -33.49
C ARG A 17 -41.36 7.20 -32.82
N ALA A 18 -42.34 7.02 -33.69
CA ALA A 18 -43.77 6.93 -33.47
C ALA A 18 -44.19 5.96 -32.35
N SER A 19 -45.07 6.45 -31.48
CA SER A 19 -45.92 5.68 -30.60
C SER A 19 -47.03 5.00 -31.41
N SER A 20 -46.91 3.70 -31.65
CA SER A 20 -48.02 2.88 -32.14
C SER A 20 -48.92 2.48 -30.96
N GLY A 21 -50.19 2.88 -31.03
CA GLY A 21 -51.22 2.59 -30.04
C GLY A 21 -51.46 1.09 -29.82
N ARG A 22 -51.85 0.76 -28.59
CA ARG A 22 -52.61 -0.44 -28.26
C ARG A 22 -53.92 0.00 -27.63
N GLU A 23 -54.96 -0.05 -28.43
CA GLU A 23 -56.34 0.02 -28.00
C GLU A 23 -56.77 -1.28 -27.32
N ALA A 24 -57.59 -1.11 -26.28
CA ALA A 24 -58.72 -1.93 -25.88
C ALA A 24 -58.53 -3.46 -25.74
N SER A 25 -58.47 -3.90 -24.49
CA SER A 25 -59.26 -5.06 -24.05
C SER A 25 -59.93 -4.69 -22.72
N ARG A 26 -61.23 -4.43 -22.80
CA ARG A 26 -62.18 -4.54 -21.70
C ARG A 26 -62.67 -5.98 -21.73
N ASP A 27 -62.60 -6.65 -20.59
CA ASP A 27 -63.54 -7.65 -20.06
C ASP A 27 -62.98 -7.98 -18.65
N ALA A 28 -63.45 -7.35 -17.58
CA ALA A 28 -64.63 -7.79 -16.83
C ALA A 28 -64.56 -9.29 -16.50
N ASP A 29 -63.99 -9.60 -15.33
CA ASP A 29 -64.65 -10.54 -14.41
C ASP A 29 -64.17 -10.31 -12.99
N ALA A 30 -65.09 -9.75 -12.21
CA ALA A 30 -65.06 -9.78 -10.77
C ALA A 30 -65.40 -11.21 -10.33
N SER A 31 -64.45 -11.89 -9.71
CA SER A 31 -64.74 -13.00 -8.82
C SER A 31 -64.00 -12.78 -7.52
N SER A 32 -64.71 -12.14 -6.60
CA SER A 32 -64.44 -12.27 -5.18
C SER A 32 -64.75 -13.70 -4.77
N LEU A 33 -63.74 -14.46 -4.38
CA LEU A 33 -63.90 -15.56 -3.45
C LEU A 33 -62.76 -15.49 -2.47
N ALA A 34 -63.12 -15.01 -1.27
CA ALA A 34 -62.28 -15.03 -0.10
C ALA A 34 -61.90 -16.48 0.22
N VAL A 35 -60.60 -16.74 0.35
CA VAL A 35 -60.10 -17.81 1.21
C VAL A 35 -59.35 -17.13 2.34
N VAL A 36 -60.07 -16.92 3.44
CA VAL A 36 -59.48 -16.75 4.77
C VAL A 36 -58.95 -18.13 5.16
N GLY A 37 -57.67 -18.35 4.90
CA GLY A 37 -56.92 -19.55 5.27
C GLY A 37 -55.89 -19.20 6.33
N ALA A 38 -56.04 -19.81 7.50
CA ALA A 38 -55.23 -19.66 8.69
C ALA A 38 -53.70 -19.76 8.48
N GLY A 39 -52.97 -18.83 9.09
CA GLY A 39 -51.84 -19.16 9.97
C GLY A 39 -50.65 -19.93 9.39
N GLY A 40 -50.34 -19.80 8.11
CA GLY A 40 -49.01 -20.13 7.61
C GLY A 40 -48.07 -18.98 7.96
N ALA A 41 -47.08 -19.21 8.81
CA ALA A 41 -45.94 -18.31 8.93
C ALA A 41 -45.43 -18.06 7.50
N ILE A 42 -45.63 -16.85 7.00
CA ILE A 42 -44.85 -16.37 5.88
C ILE A 42 -43.42 -16.36 6.41
N GLU A 43 -42.67 -17.43 6.10
CA GLU A 43 -41.23 -17.33 5.92
C GLU A 43 -41.06 -16.32 4.77
N GLU A 44 -41.15 -15.06 5.18
CA GLU A 44 -41.39 -13.89 4.36
C GLU A 44 -40.08 -13.56 3.69
N ALA A 45 -39.91 -14.15 2.51
CA ALA A 45 -39.10 -13.60 1.44
C ALA A 45 -37.69 -13.16 1.86
N ASP A 46 -36.89 -14.12 2.35
CA ASP A 46 -35.49 -14.23 1.92
C ASP A 46 -35.45 -14.57 0.42
N ALA A 47 -36.11 -13.74 -0.39
CA ALA A 47 -36.20 -13.80 -1.84
C ALA A 47 -34.84 -13.38 -2.40
N VAL A 48 -33.88 -14.25 -2.12
CA VAL A 48 -32.63 -14.51 -2.81
C VAL A 48 -31.99 -13.22 -3.34
N ASP A 49 -31.32 -12.49 -2.43
CA ASP A 49 -30.30 -11.48 -2.76
C ASP A 49 -29.13 -12.04 -3.60
N THR A 50 -29.22 -13.32 -4.00
CA THR A 50 -28.26 -14.06 -4.80
C THR A 50 -28.64 -13.99 -6.28
N CYS A 51 -27.73 -13.54 -7.13
CA CYS A 51 -27.93 -13.66 -8.56
C CYS A 51 -27.96 -15.14 -8.98
N THR A 52 -28.96 -15.57 -9.73
CA THR A 52 -29.02 -16.93 -10.28
C THR A 52 -27.88 -17.25 -11.25
N LEU A 53 -27.28 -16.24 -11.89
CA LEU A 53 -26.19 -16.40 -12.86
C LEU A 53 -24.81 -16.45 -12.21
N CYS A 54 -24.49 -15.54 -11.28
CA CYS A 54 -23.17 -15.48 -10.65
C CYS A 54 -23.11 -16.11 -9.25
N GLN A 55 -24.25 -16.50 -8.67
CA GLN A 55 -24.38 -17.07 -7.32
C GLN A 55 -23.78 -16.19 -6.21
N GLN A 56 -23.54 -14.91 -6.49
CA GLN A 56 -23.06 -13.94 -5.51
C GLN A 56 -24.23 -13.18 -4.91
N ARG A 57 -24.11 -12.86 -3.62
CA ARG A 57 -25.06 -11.99 -2.93
C ARG A 57 -24.66 -10.53 -3.14
N HIS A 58 -25.55 -9.75 -3.74
CA HIS A 58 -25.33 -8.32 -3.94
C HIS A 58 -26.39 -7.53 -3.16
N THR A 59 -25.96 -6.75 -2.18
CA THR A 59 -26.84 -5.94 -1.32
C THR A 59 -26.99 -4.49 -1.79
N LEU A 60 -26.55 -4.20 -3.02
CA LEU A 60 -26.49 -2.85 -3.56
C LEU A 60 -27.89 -2.29 -3.83
N ARG A 61 -28.11 -1.03 -3.46
CA ARG A 61 -29.30 -0.28 -3.81
C ARG A 61 -29.09 0.40 -5.16
N TYR A 62 -30.11 0.31 -6.01
CA TYR A 62 -30.14 0.98 -7.31
C TYR A 62 -31.25 2.01 -7.33
N GLU A 63 -30.96 3.20 -7.83
CA GLU A 63 -31.95 4.23 -8.09
C GLU A 63 -32.50 4.05 -9.50
N CYS A 64 -33.82 4.00 -9.65
CA CYS A 64 -34.48 3.99 -10.95
C CYS A 64 -34.48 5.38 -11.58
N GLU A 65 -34.18 5.48 -12.88
CA GLU A 65 -34.18 6.77 -13.59
C GLU A 65 -35.57 7.43 -13.62
N GLN A 66 -36.62 6.64 -13.84
CA GLN A 66 -37.98 7.14 -14.05
C GLN A 66 -38.67 7.56 -12.75
N CYS A 67 -38.68 6.68 -11.74
CA CYS A 67 -39.43 6.91 -10.51
C CYS A 67 -38.57 7.40 -9.34
N ARG A 68 -37.24 7.41 -9.49
CA ARG A 68 -36.26 7.82 -8.46
C ARG A 68 -36.33 7.03 -7.16
N ARG A 69 -37.05 5.90 -7.15
CA ARG A 69 -37.11 5.00 -6.00
C ARG A 69 -35.89 4.09 -5.99
N PHE A 70 -35.56 3.62 -4.79
CA PHE A 70 -34.49 2.65 -4.60
C PHE A 70 -35.04 1.24 -4.62
N GLN A 71 -34.35 0.36 -5.34
CA GLN A 71 -34.65 -1.05 -5.45
C GLN A 71 -33.38 -1.87 -5.23
N ARG A 72 -33.51 -3.05 -4.64
CA ARG A 72 -32.42 -4.02 -4.56
C ARG A 72 -32.54 -4.95 -5.75
N ILE A 73 -31.46 -5.06 -6.52
CA ILE A 73 -31.40 -5.95 -7.68
C ILE A 73 -30.26 -6.93 -7.40
N PRO A 74 -30.53 -8.24 -7.28
CA PRO A 74 -29.50 -9.23 -6.94
C PRO A 74 -28.46 -9.41 -8.06
N HIS A 75 -28.67 -8.84 -9.25
CA HIS A 75 -27.73 -8.88 -10.37
C HIS A 75 -26.82 -7.63 -10.39
N PRO A 76 -25.53 -7.76 -10.76
CA PRO A 76 -24.56 -6.65 -10.82
C PRO A 76 -24.81 -5.68 -12.00
N MET A 77 -25.92 -4.93 -11.94
CA MET A 77 -26.27 -3.92 -12.94
C MET A 77 -25.25 -2.78 -13.05
N TYR A 78 -24.37 -2.62 -12.06
CA TYR A 78 -23.28 -1.63 -12.09
C TYR A 78 -22.28 -1.88 -13.23
N ARG A 79 -22.15 -3.11 -13.72
CA ARG A 79 -21.23 -3.44 -14.83
C ARG A 79 -21.57 -2.73 -16.14
N TYR A 80 -22.83 -2.29 -16.29
CA TYR A 80 -23.32 -1.58 -17.47
C TYR A 80 -23.32 -0.05 -17.30
N GLN A 81 -22.80 0.48 -16.19
CA GLN A 81 -22.77 1.92 -15.92
C GLN A 81 -21.43 2.53 -16.33
N PRO A 82 -21.40 3.57 -17.18
CA PRO A 82 -20.15 4.21 -17.61
C PRO A 82 -19.44 4.92 -16.45
N THR A 83 -20.20 5.58 -15.57
CA THR A 83 -19.67 6.26 -14.36
C THR A 83 -20.65 6.07 -13.20
N PRO A 84 -20.21 6.19 -11.93
CA PRO A 84 -21.09 6.01 -10.76
C PRO A 84 -22.23 7.03 -10.69
N GLN A 85 -22.05 8.22 -11.28
CA GLN A 85 -23.02 9.30 -11.23
C GLN A 85 -24.07 9.21 -12.35
N GLN A 86 -23.77 8.48 -13.43
CA GLN A 86 -24.63 8.35 -14.60
C GLN A 86 -25.55 7.13 -14.46
N PHE A 87 -26.78 7.28 -14.94
CA PHE A 87 -27.65 6.13 -15.16
C PHE A 87 -27.06 5.26 -16.28
N GLY A 88 -27.12 3.94 -16.09
CA GLY A 88 -26.96 2.99 -17.19
C GLY A 88 -28.23 3.00 -18.05
N ASP A 89 -28.73 1.83 -18.43
CA ASP A 89 -29.96 1.75 -19.24
C ASP A 89 -31.24 2.13 -18.49
N VAL A 90 -31.32 1.82 -17.19
CA VAL A 90 -32.54 2.05 -16.38
C VAL A 90 -32.27 2.45 -14.93
N SER A 91 -31.06 2.23 -14.44
CA SER A 91 -30.72 2.44 -13.04
C SER A 91 -29.26 2.86 -12.85
N ARG A 92 -29.00 3.49 -11.70
CA ARG A 92 -27.64 3.76 -11.20
C ARG A 92 -27.47 3.22 -9.79
N VAL A 93 -26.24 2.90 -9.39
CA VAL A 93 -25.96 2.51 -7.99
C VAL A 93 -26.17 3.70 -7.06
N HIS A 94 -26.69 3.45 -5.86
CA HIS A 94 -26.82 4.46 -4.81
C HIS A 94 -25.43 5.03 -4.45
N PRO A 95 -25.24 6.35 -4.32
CA PRO A 95 -23.92 6.95 -4.09
C PRO A 95 -23.15 6.38 -2.90
N GLU A 96 -23.84 6.05 -1.81
CA GLU A 96 -23.23 5.43 -0.61
C GLU A 96 -22.75 3.99 -0.86
N ASP A 97 -23.37 3.29 -1.80
CA ASP A 97 -23.10 1.87 -2.05
C ASP A 97 -22.03 1.70 -3.15
N VAL A 98 -21.58 2.78 -3.80
CA VAL A 98 -20.55 2.77 -4.85
C VAL A 98 -19.25 2.14 -4.33
N LEU A 99 -18.86 2.42 -3.08
CA LEU A 99 -17.65 1.86 -2.47
C LEU A 99 -17.78 0.38 -2.09
N ALA A 100 -19.01 -0.17 -2.06
CA ALA A 100 -19.24 -1.58 -1.80
C ALA A 100 -19.07 -2.45 -3.07
N VAL A 101 -18.95 -1.84 -4.25
CA VAL A 101 -18.64 -2.55 -5.49
C VAL A 101 -17.18 -3.02 -5.45
N PRO A 102 -16.89 -4.31 -5.69
CA PRO A 102 -15.52 -4.80 -5.74
C PRO A 102 -14.70 -4.05 -6.79
N ALA A 103 -13.51 -3.57 -6.42
CA ALA A 103 -12.67 -2.76 -7.30
C ALA A 103 -12.27 -3.48 -8.61
N ASP A 104 -12.11 -4.81 -8.55
CA ASP A 104 -11.77 -5.63 -9.73
C ASP A 104 -12.94 -5.80 -10.71
N ASP A 105 -14.17 -5.58 -10.24
CA ASP A 105 -15.39 -5.74 -11.03
C ASP A 105 -16.04 -4.41 -11.43
N ALA A 106 -15.52 -3.29 -10.91
CA ALA A 106 -15.98 -1.95 -11.24
C ALA A 106 -15.62 -1.61 -12.70
N PRO A 107 -16.53 -0.95 -13.45
CA PRO A 107 -16.24 -0.45 -14.79
C PRO A 107 -15.03 0.49 -14.80
N GLU A 108 -14.25 0.49 -15.89
CA GLU A 108 -13.04 1.30 -16.02
C GLU A 108 -13.32 2.80 -15.82
N GLY A 109 -14.46 3.30 -16.29
CA GLY A 109 -14.87 4.69 -16.13
C GLY A 109 -15.19 5.13 -14.69
N TRP A 110 -15.18 4.21 -13.71
CA TRP A 110 -15.41 4.55 -12.31
C TRP A 110 -14.16 5.05 -11.58
N GLY A 111 -12.97 4.89 -12.17
CA GLY A 111 -11.71 5.36 -11.56
C GLY A 111 -11.26 4.56 -10.33
N MET A 112 -11.97 3.47 -9.98
CA MET A 112 -11.68 2.65 -8.79
C MET A 112 -10.33 1.94 -8.91
N ARG A 113 -9.97 1.51 -10.12
CA ARG A 113 -8.70 0.84 -10.41
C ARG A 113 -7.52 1.79 -10.20
N GLU A 114 -7.63 3.02 -10.70
CA GLU A 114 -6.63 4.07 -10.53
C GLU A 114 -6.49 4.45 -9.05
N ALA A 115 -7.60 4.60 -8.33
CA ALA A 115 -7.60 4.86 -6.90
C ALA A 115 -6.93 3.73 -6.10
N TRP A 116 -7.17 2.47 -6.49
CA TRP A 116 -6.49 1.31 -5.92
C TRP A 116 -4.98 1.35 -6.18
N PHE A 117 -4.56 1.63 -7.42
CA PHE A 117 -3.13 1.78 -7.75
C PHE A 117 -2.48 2.91 -6.95
N ASP A 118 -3.17 4.04 -6.76
CA ASP A 118 -2.69 5.15 -5.96
C ASP A 118 -2.53 4.77 -4.48
N ALA A 119 -3.49 4.02 -3.93
CA ALA A 119 -3.41 3.50 -2.57
C ALA A 119 -2.22 2.54 -2.39
N VAL A 120 -2.00 1.63 -3.36
CA VAL A 120 -0.84 0.72 -3.35
C VAL A 120 0.47 1.50 -3.44
N ARG A 121 0.56 2.51 -4.31
CA ARG A 121 1.75 3.38 -4.40
C ARG A 121 2.01 4.10 -3.08
N GLU A 122 0.98 4.62 -2.42
CA GLU A 122 1.11 5.26 -1.11
C GLU A 122 1.54 4.29 -0.02
N GLN A 123 0.97 3.08 0.00
CA GLN A 123 1.39 2.02 0.91
C GLN A 123 2.88 1.70 0.73
N ARG A 124 3.36 1.52 -0.50
CA ARG A 124 4.78 1.28 -0.77
C ARG A 124 5.67 2.43 -0.32
N ARG A 125 5.23 3.69 -0.46
CA ARG A 125 5.94 4.84 0.09
C ARG A 125 6.06 4.78 1.61
N ARG A 126 4.99 4.36 2.31
CA ARG A 126 5.00 4.20 3.78
C ARG A 126 5.93 3.08 4.21
N GLU A 127 5.86 1.92 3.55
CA GLU A 127 6.74 0.78 3.79
C GLU A 127 8.22 1.14 3.56
N GLY A 128 8.50 1.88 2.47
CA GLY A 128 9.85 2.38 2.18
C GLY A 128 10.37 3.33 3.26
N ARG A 129 9.54 4.26 3.75
CA ARG A 129 9.91 5.16 4.86
C ARG A 129 10.16 4.40 6.17
N ALA A 130 9.32 3.41 6.49
CA ALA A 130 9.50 2.58 7.68
C ALA A 130 10.80 1.78 7.62
N THR A 131 11.17 1.27 6.44
CA THR A 131 12.42 0.53 6.22
C THR A 131 13.65 1.43 6.40
N MET A 132 13.60 2.66 5.88
CA MET A 132 14.69 3.64 6.04
C MET A 132 14.81 4.11 7.50
N ALA A 133 13.70 4.39 8.18
CA ALA A 133 13.69 4.76 9.60
C ALA A 133 14.20 3.61 10.50
N GLY A 134 13.94 2.35 10.14
CA GLY A 134 14.45 1.18 10.84
C GLY A 134 15.95 0.94 10.62
N ARG A 135 16.51 1.39 9.49
CA ARG A 135 17.94 1.23 9.16
C ARG A 135 18.85 2.20 9.91
N GLU A 136 18.30 3.28 10.48
CA GLU A 136 19.07 4.30 11.18
C GLU A 136 19.44 3.97 12.65
N ARG A 137 19.20 2.75 13.16
CA ARG A 137 19.68 2.34 14.51
C ARG A 137 20.11 0.86 14.55
N PRO A 138 21.24 0.43 15.18
CA PRO A 138 22.20 1.14 16.04
C PRO A 138 23.69 0.90 15.63
N GLU A 139 24.02 0.65 14.36
CA GLU A 139 25.42 0.33 13.98
C GLU A 139 26.41 1.47 14.32
N PHE A 140 25.94 2.72 14.32
CA PHE A 140 26.79 3.85 14.70
C PHE A 140 27.10 3.87 16.21
N SER A 141 26.16 3.40 17.05
CA SER A 141 26.34 3.32 18.51
C SER A 141 27.32 2.22 18.92
N ALA A 142 27.30 1.07 18.23
CA ALA A 142 28.21 -0.04 18.54
C ALA A 142 29.67 0.27 18.18
N ARG A 143 29.90 1.02 17.09
CA ARG A 143 31.26 1.41 16.66
C ARG A 143 31.86 2.51 17.54
N HIS A 144 31.05 3.38 18.14
CA HIS A 144 31.52 4.43 19.05
C HIS A 144 31.80 3.87 20.46
N ALA A 145 30.93 3.00 20.99
CA ALA A 145 31.18 2.33 22.27
C ALA A 145 32.47 1.49 22.27
N GLY A 146 32.81 0.83 21.16
CA GLY A 146 34.05 0.06 21.03
C GLY A 146 35.33 0.92 20.97
N ARG A 147 35.24 2.18 20.52
CA ARG A 147 36.39 3.11 20.48
C ARG A 147 36.70 3.67 21.85
N GLU A 148 35.69 4.05 22.63
CA GLU A 148 35.92 4.58 23.98
C GLU A 148 36.50 3.52 24.92
N LEU A 149 36.02 2.28 24.85
CA LEU A 149 36.59 1.18 25.64
C LEU A 149 38.08 0.95 25.31
N ARG A 150 38.46 1.01 24.02
CA ARG A 150 39.87 0.87 23.61
C ARG A 150 40.73 2.02 24.14
N LEU A 151 40.25 3.25 24.09
CA LEU A 151 40.98 4.41 24.62
C LEU A 151 41.15 4.34 26.14
N LEU A 152 40.11 3.91 26.87
CA LEU A 152 40.18 3.71 28.32
C LEU A 152 41.17 2.60 28.70
N LEU A 153 41.19 1.48 27.96
CA LEU A 153 42.17 0.41 28.19
C LEU A 153 43.60 0.86 27.91
N ILE A 154 43.83 1.64 26.86
CA ILE A 154 45.15 2.22 26.56
C ILE A 154 45.58 3.17 27.69
N ALA A 155 44.71 4.09 28.10
CA ALA A 155 45.01 5.03 29.18
C ALA A 155 45.29 4.29 30.52
N ALA A 156 44.51 3.26 30.84
CA ALA A 156 44.74 2.43 32.02
C ALA A 156 46.08 1.70 31.97
N ALA A 157 46.50 1.19 30.80
CA ALA A 157 47.82 0.57 30.64
C ALA A 157 48.96 1.57 30.86
N PHE A 158 48.83 2.81 30.37
CA PHE A 158 49.81 3.87 30.63
C PHE A 158 49.87 4.25 32.11
N LEU A 159 48.72 4.39 32.78
CA LEU A 159 48.66 4.66 34.22
C LEU A 159 49.28 3.51 35.04
N ALA A 160 48.99 2.25 34.69
CA ALA A 160 49.58 1.10 35.34
C ALA A 160 51.10 1.04 35.13
N ALA A 161 51.60 1.34 33.92
CA ALA A 161 53.02 1.39 33.64
C ALA A 161 53.73 2.55 34.37
N ALA A 162 53.07 3.71 34.51
CA ALA A 162 53.61 4.85 35.25
C ALA A 162 53.60 4.62 36.77
N ALA A 163 52.57 3.92 37.29
CA ALA A 163 52.49 3.50 38.68
C ALA A 163 53.42 2.33 39.02
N PHE A 164 53.86 1.57 38.00
CA PHE A 164 54.91 0.56 38.13
C PHE A 164 56.26 1.27 38.28
N ASP A 165 56.45 1.80 39.49
CA ASP A 165 57.61 2.55 39.86
C ASP A 165 58.86 1.68 39.66
N LEU A 166 59.77 2.15 38.79
CA LEU A 166 61.03 1.46 38.44
C LEU A 166 61.93 1.22 39.67
N SER A 167 61.56 1.77 40.82
CA SER A 167 62.14 1.54 42.13
C SER A 167 61.91 0.12 42.68
N THR A 168 60.85 -0.58 42.26
CA THR A 168 60.50 -1.93 42.74
C THR A 168 61.15 -3.06 41.96
N LEU A 169 61.75 -2.77 40.80
CA LEU A 169 62.42 -3.78 39.99
C LEU A 169 63.82 -4.07 40.52
N PRO A 170 64.20 -5.35 40.63
CA PRO A 170 65.55 -5.71 41.04
C PRO A 170 66.58 -5.17 40.02
N PRO A 171 67.81 -4.84 40.44
CA PRO A 171 68.79 -4.12 39.61
C PRO A 171 69.10 -4.78 38.26
N TRP A 172 69.00 -6.11 38.16
CA TRP A 172 69.21 -6.86 36.92
C TRP A 172 68.10 -6.64 35.89
N ALA A 173 66.87 -6.34 36.32
CA ALA A 173 65.72 -6.12 35.44
C ALA A 173 65.73 -4.73 34.80
N ARG A 174 66.44 -3.75 35.39
CA ARG A 174 66.60 -2.39 34.84
C ARG A 174 67.37 -2.37 33.51
N TRP A 175 68.30 -3.30 33.32
CA TRP A 175 69.09 -3.41 32.09
C TRP A 175 68.35 -4.17 30.97
N ALA A 176 67.44 -5.09 31.33
CA ALA A 176 66.66 -5.86 30.35
C ALA A 176 65.62 -5.01 29.60
N GLY A 177 65.03 -3.99 30.25
CA GLY A 177 64.08 -3.08 29.61
C GLY A 177 64.69 -2.23 28.48
N LEU A 178 65.96 -1.83 28.63
CA LEU A 178 66.69 -1.09 27.58
C LEU A 178 67.02 -1.96 26.37
N ALA A 179 67.28 -3.26 26.57
CA ALA A 179 67.54 -4.19 25.47
C ALA A 179 66.30 -4.40 24.58
N VAL A 180 65.11 -4.50 25.16
CA VAL A 180 63.86 -4.69 24.39
C VAL A 180 63.46 -3.43 23.63
N ALA A 181 63.63 -2.23 24.23
CA ALA A 181 63.38 -0.96 23.54
C ALA A 181 64.35 -0.73 22.37
N GLY A 182 65.62 -1.13 22.50
CA GLY A 182 66.61 -1.08 21.42
C GLY A 182 66.28 -2.00 20.25
N VAL A 183 65.80 -3.22 20.53
CA VAL A 183 65.42 -4.21 19.50
C VAL A 183 64.18 -3.78 18.71
N TYR A 184 63.20 -3.12 19.35
CA TYR A 184 62.01 -2.58 18.66
C TYR A 184 62.28 -1.31 17.86
N SER A 185 63.31 -0.52 18.22
CA SER A 185 63.77 0.64 17.44
C SER A 185 64.36 0.23 16.09
N TRP A 186 65.20 -0.83 16.08
CA TRP A 186 65.83 -1.30 14.83
C TRP A 186 64.82 -1.89 13.84
N ARG A 187 63.81 -2.63 14.31
CA ARG A 187 62.83 -3.25 13.40
C ARG A 187 61.91 -2.24 12.69
N ARG A 188 61.74 -1.02 13.23
CA ARG A 188 60.93 0.03 12.60
C ARG A 188 61.68 0.79 11.48
N VAL A 189 63.00 0.90 11.58
CA VAL A 189 63.81 1.57 10.55
C VAL A 189 63.87 0.75 9.25
N TYR A 190 63.78 -0.58 9.33
CA TYR A 190 63.83 -1.46 8.16
C TYR A 190 62.55 -1.52 7.32
N VAL A 191 61.41 -1.06 7.83
CA VAL A 191 60.13 -1.07 7.07
C VAL A 191 59.85 0.27 6.38
N ALA A 192 60.51 1.35 6.82
CA ALA A 192 60.24 2.70 6.30
C ALA A 192 60.85 2.98 4.90
N ASN A 193 61.81 2.18 4.42
CA ASN A 193 62.53 2.44 3.16
C ASN A 193 62.13 1.53 1.97
N GLY A 194 61.04 0.75 2.07
CA GLY A 194 60.34 0.19 0.91
C GLY A 194 61.14 -0.74 -0.03
N ARG A 195 62.33 -1.23 0.35
CA ARG A 195 63.08 -2.23 -0.42
C ARG A 195 63.38 -3.46 0.42
N VAL A 196 62.66 -4.54 0.11
CA VAL A 196 62.99 -5.89 0.56
C VAL A 196 64.18 -6.36 -0.26
N LEU A 197 65.38 -6.34 0.33
CA LEU A 197 66.52 -7.08 -0.22
C LEU A 197 66.42 -8.52 0.31
N ASN A 198 66.32 -9.48 -0.59
CA ASN A 198 66.47 -10.89 -0.25
C ASN A 198 67.90 -11.14 0.28
N PRO A 199 68.08 -11.93 1.35
CA PRO A 199 69.40 -12.33 1.79
C PRO A 199 70.07 -13.24 0.74
N PRO A 200 71.40 -13.16 0.57
CA PRO A 200 72.12 -14.11 -0.27
C PRO A 200 72.05 -15.51 0.34
N ALA A 201 71.99 -16.51 -0.55
CA ALA A 201 71.99 -17.94 -0.22
C ALA A 201 73.27 -18.39 0.50
#